data_AF-R6ETP6-F1
#
_entry.id   AF-R6ETP6-F1
#
_cell.length_a   1.000
_cell.length_b   1.000
_cell.length_c   1.000
_cell.angle_alpha   90.00
_cell.angle_beta   90.00
_cell.angle_gamma   90.00
#
_symmetry.space_group_name_H-M   'P 1'
#
loop_
_entity.id
_entity.type
_entity.pdbx_description
1 polymer ?
#
loop_
_entity_poly.entity_id
_entity_poly.type
_entity_poly.pdbx_seq_one_letter_code
_entity_poly.pdbx_strand_id
1 'polypeptide(L)'
;MNKPYFNYDIAYDVYTKQIKKMAVGSIKRTGIKKIAKPVLLLAVIKGIEDGVFKQNRFEYEQLAEIYEVVFKKYAEIAKQSEYTLPCYPFYHMQTSDFWNLSILTPHSETKTVSPSIAWLKNNIEYAYLDHAFWNMLQQSEYRKRVAEFIVNTKIKTATANSRSLLRMFLGWLLAV
;
A
#
# COMPACT_ATOMS: atom_id res chain seq x y z
N MET A 1 30.60 9.97 -21.05
CA MET A 1 29.61 10.59 -20.14
C MET A 1 29.24 9.57 -19.08
N ASN A 2 29.71 9.74 -17.84
CA ASN A 2 29.25 8.90 -16.72
C ASN A 2 27.81 9.32 -16.39
N LYS A 3 26.83 8.46 -16.68
CA LYS A 3 25.49 8.63 -16.12
C LYS A 3 25.64 8.65 -14.58
N PRO A 4 25.01 9.57 -13.85
CA PRO A 4 25.05 9.55 -12.40
C PRO A 4 24.54 8.19 -11.93
N TYR A 5 25.35 7.51 -11.11
CA TYR A 5 25.01 6.21 -10.54
C TYR A 5 23.74 6.37 -9.71
N PHE A 6 22.71 5.57 -9.98
CA PHE A 6 21.48 5.62 -9.19
C PHE A 6 21.77 5.11 -7.78
N ASN A 7 21.63 5.96 -6.76
CA ASN A 7 21.88 5.58 -5.39
C ASN A 7 20.63 4.94 -4.77
N TYR A 8 20.61 3.61 -4.75
CA TYR A 8 19.49 2.84 -4.23
C TYR A 8 19.27 3.00 -2.71
N ASP A 9 20.30 3.31 -1.93
CA ASP A 9 20.15 3.56 -0.48
C ASP A 9 19.44 4.89 -0.21
N ILE A 10 19.80 5.94 -0.96
CA ILE A 10 19.09 7.23 -0.88
C ILE A 10 17.62 7.04 -1.30
N ALA A 11 17.38 6.31 -2.39
CA ALA A 11 16.02 5.99 -2.82
C ALA A 11 15.25 5.23 -1.72
N TYR A 12 15.88 4.21 -1.12
CA TYR A 12 15.29 3.44 -0.04
C TYR A 12 14.88 4.31 1.15
N ASP A 13 15.76 5.22 1.57
CA ASP A 13 15.47 6.15 2.68
C ASP A 13 14.32 7.10 2.35
N VAL A 14 14.26 7.59 1.11
CA VAL A 14 13.16 8.46 0.65
C VAL A 14 11.83 7.70 0.67
N TYR A 15 11.75 6.54 0.02
CA TYR A 15 10.47 5.83 -0.10
C TYR A 15 10.03 5.20 1.20
N THR A 16 10.93 4.72 2.06
CA THR A 16 10.54 4.22 3.39
C THR A 16 10.00 5.34 4.29
N LYS A 17 10.54 6.56 4.20
CA LYS A 17 9.95 7.74 4.85
C LYS A 17 8.55 8.05 4.33
N GLN A 18 8.34 8.01 3.02
CA GLN A 18 7.01 8.21 2.42
C GLN A 18 6.02 7.10 2.82
N ILE A 19 6.43 5.83 2.73
CA ILE A 19 5.66 4.67 3.18
C ILE A 19 5.28 4.84 4.66
N LYS A 20 6.22 5.22 5.53
CA LYS A 20 5.94 5.47 6.95
C LYS A 20 4.88 6.55 7.16
N LYS A 21 4.87 7.61 6.35
CA LYS A 21 3.88 8.70 6.40
C LYS A 21 2.56 8.38 5.68
N MET A 22 2.50 7.33 4.87
CA MET A 22 1.31 6.90 4.13
C MET A 22 0.07 6.86 5.03
N ALA A 23 -0.93 7.67 4.65
CA ALA A 23 -2.19 7.77 5.37
C ALA A 23 -3.03 6.51 5.18
N VAL A 24 -3.47 5.94 6.31
CA VAL A 24 -4.34 4.76 6.37
C VAL A 24 -5.54 5.02 7.27
N GLY A 25 -6.70 4.48 6.87
CA GLY A 25 -7.91 4.52 7.68
C GLY A 25 -7.79 3.67 8.94
N SER A 26 -8.82 3.71 9.78
CA SER A 26 -8.95 2.82 10.94
C SER A 26 -10.25 2.04 10.83
N ILE A 27 -10.26 0.81 11.35
CA ILE A 27 -11.49 0.03 11.52
C ILE A 27 -12.34 0.76 12.57
N LYS A 28 -13.62 0.98 12.25
CA LYS A 28 -14.52 1.74 13.12
C LYS A 28 -14.61 1.05 14.49
N ARG A 29 -14.59 1.83 15.56
CA ARG A 29 -14.77 1.40 16.96
C ARG A 29 -13.72 0.42 17.51
N THR A 30 -12.67 0.05 16.76
CA THR A 30 -11.58 -0.80 17.29
C THR A 30 -10.25 -0.06 17.44
N GLY A 31 -10.05 1.04 16.69
CA GLY A 31 -8.77 1.77 16.67
C GLY A 31 -7.65 1.05 15.91
N ILE A 32 -7.92 -0.14 15.35
CA ILE A 32 -6.98 -0.88 14.50
C ILE A 32 -6.82 -0.14 13.18
N LYS A 33 -5.58 0.08 12.73
CA LYS A 33 -5.29 0.69 11.43
C LYS A 33 -5.55 -0.29 10.29
N LYS A 34 -6.17 0.20 9.21
CA LYS A 34 -6.39 -0.59 8.00
C LYS A 34 -5.07 -0.87 7.28
N ILE A 35 -4.88 -2.11 6.85
CA ILE A 35 -3.65 -2.54 6.16
C ILE A 35 -3.73 -2.51 4.63
N ALA A 36 -4.88 -2.13 4.06
CA ALA A 36 -5.16 -2.26 2.63
C ALA A 36 -4.11 -1.60 1.71
N LYS A 37 -3.70 -0.35 1.98
CA LYS A 37 -2.64 0.31 1.19
C LYS A 37 -1.27 -0.39 1.35
N PRO A 38 -0.77 -0.63 2.58
CA PRO A 38 0.44 -1.45 2.78
C PRO A 38 0.41 -2.80 2.06
N VAL A 39 -0.71 -3.51 2.10
CA VAL A 39 -0.89 -4.81 1.45
C VAL A 39 -0.87 -4.69 -0.08
N LEU A 40 -1.48 -3.65 -0.66
CA LEU A 40 -1.41 -3.42 -2.10
C LEU A 40 0.04 -3.21 -2.57
N LEU A 41 0.84 -2.47 -1.82
CA LEU A 41 2.26 -2.30 -2.14
C LEU A 41 3.05 -3.62 -2.00
N LEU A 42 2.73 -4.45 -1.00
CA LEU A 42 3.29 -5.80 -0.88
C LEU A 42 2.86 -6.71 -2.05
N ALA A 43 1.64 -6.56 -2.57
CA ALA A 43 1.16 -7.27 -3.74
C ALA A 43 1.92 -6.86 -5.02
N VAL A 44 2.24 -5.57 -5.18
CA VAL A 44 3.14 -5.11 -6.25
C VAL A 44 4.51 -5.77 -6.14
N ILE A 45 5.12 -5.76 -4.95
CA ILE A 45 6.43 -6.39 -4.73
C ILE A 45 6.39 -7.87 -5.06
N LYS A 46 5.35 -8.58 -4.61
CA LYS A 46 5.14 -10.00 -4.92
C LYS A 46 4.98 -10.22 -6.43
N GLY A 47 4.20 -9.40 -7.13
CA GLY A 47 4.03 -9.54 -8.57
C GLY A 47 5.31 -9.26 -9.37
N ILE A 48 6.19 -8.37 -8.88
CA ILE A 48 7.53 -8.20 -9.47
C ILE A 48 8.38 -9.45 -9.23
N GLU A 49 8.37 -9.98 -8.01
CA GLU A 49 9.14 -11.18 -7.63
C GLU A 49 8.70 -12.43 -8.40
N ASP A 50 7.39 -12.60 -8.59
CA ASP A 50 6.80 -13.72 -9.36
C ASP A 50 6.94 -13.52 -10.89
N GLY A 51 7.48 -12.38 -11.35
CA GLY A 51 7.65 -12.07 -12.77
C GLY A 51 6.36 -11.71 -13.51
N VAL A 52 5.26 -11.46 -12.79
CA VAL A 52 3.98 -10.98 -13.33
C VAL A 52 4.13 -9.55 -13.84
N PHE A 53 4.76 -8.68 -13.06
CA PHE A 53 4.98 -7.28 -13.44
C PHE A 53 6.40 -7.08 -13.97
N LYS A 54 6.55 -7.13 -15.30
CA LYS A 54 7.82 -6.92 -16.01
C LYS A 54 8.09 -5.46 -16.37
N GLN A 55 7.07 -4.62 -16.24
CA GLN A 55 7.10 -3.19 -16.57
C GLN A 55 6.43 -2.41 -15.44
N ASN A 56 6.71 -1.10 -15.36
CA ASN A 56 6.09 -0.20 -14.39
C ASN A 56 4.64 0.14 -14.78
N ARG A 57 3.80 -0.88 -14.83
CA ARG A 57 2.41 -0.84 -15.29
C ARG A 57 1.63 -1.93 -14.54
N PHE A 58 0.65 -1.52 -13.75
CA PHE A 58 -0.16 -2.41 -12.93
C PHE A 58 -1.64 -2.28 -13.31
N GLU A 59 -2.14 -3.27 -14.06
CA GLU A 59 -3.57 -3.39 -14.32
C GLU A 59 -4.31 -3.72 -13.03
N TYR A 60 -5.53 -3.21 -12.89
CA TYR A 60 -6.34 -3.42 -11.70
C TYR A 60 -6.61 -4.90 -11.46
N GLU A 61 -7.04 -5.65 -12.47
CA GLU A 61 -7.43 -7.06 -12.36
C GLU A 61 -6.26 -7.92 -11.90
N GLN A 62 -5.11 -7.80 -12.57
CA GLN A 62 -3.91 -8.57 -12.24
C GLN A 62 -3.41 -8.26 -10.82
N LEU A 63 -3.40 -6.98 -10.42
CA LEU A 63 -2.98 -6.61 -9.08
C LEU A 63 -4.01 -7.01 -8.01
N ALA A 64 -5.30 -7.01 -8.33
CA ALA A 64 -6.36 -7.43 -7.42
C ALA A 64 -6.26 -8.91 -7.06
N GLU A 65 -5.91 -9.78 -8.01
CA GLU A 65 -5.68 -11.20 -7.78
C GLU A 65 -4.55 -11.45 -6.77
N ILE A 66 -3.40 -10.79 -6.96
CA ILE A 66 -2.25 -10.90 -6.06
C ILE A 66 -2.60 -10.28 -4.69
N TYR A 67 -3.29 -9.14 -4.70
CA TYR A 67 -3.73 -8.46 -3.48
C TYR A 67 -4.56 -9.35 -2.59
N GLU A 68 -5.51 -10.11 -3.14
CA GLU A 68 -6.39 -10.97 -2.34
C GLU A 68 -5.57 -12.00 -1.54
N VAL A 69 -4.60 -12.65 -2.19
CA VAL A 69 -3.72 -13.65 -1.56
C VAL A 69 -2.87 -12.99 -0.47
N VAL A 70 -2.26 -11.84 -0.77
CA VAL A 70 -1.40 -11.12 0.19
C VAL A 70 -2.22 -10.56 1.35
N PHE A 71 -3.43 -10.09 1.11
CA PHE A 71 -4.32 -9.55 2.14
C PHE A 71 -4.69 -10.63 3.16
N LYS A 72 -5.13 -11.81 2.71
CA LYS A 72 -5.48 -12.93 3.60
C LYS A 72 -4.33 -13.26 4.54
N LYS A 73 -3.10 -13.35 4.02
CA LYS A 73 -1.88 -13.61 4.81
C LYS A 73 -1.64 -12.58 5.92
N TYR A 74 -1.80 -11.28 5.64
CA TYR A 74 -1.44 -10.23 6.59
C TYR A 74 -2.60 -9.74 7.47
N ALA A 75 -3.85 -10.01 7.10
CA ALA A 75 -5.04 -9.65 7.88
C ALA A 75 -5.01 -10.32 9.27
N GLU A 76 -4.59 -11.58 9.34
CA GLU A 76 -4.45 -12.34 10.59
C GLU A 76 -3.41 -11.74 11.54
N ILE A 77 -2.29 -11.25 10.98
CA ILE A 77 -1.21 -10.59 11.71
C ILE A 77 -1.68 -9.23 12.24
N ALA A 78 -2.39 -8.47 11.41
CA ALA A 78 -2.90 -7.14 11.74
C ALA A 78 -4.17 -7.14 12.61
N LYS A 79 -4.78 -8.32 12.83
CA LYS A 79 -6.09 -8.47 13.49
C LYS A 79 -7.19 -7.66 12.82
N GLN A 80 -7.09 -7.48 11.50
CA GLN A 80 -8.14 -6.86 10.71
C GLN A 80 -9.12 -7.95 10.27
N SER A 81 -10.35 -7.91 10.78
CA SER A 81 -11.41 -8.86 10.43
C SER A 81 -12.12 -8.53 9.12
N GLU A 82 -12.24 -7.24 8.78
CA GLU A 82 -12.92 -6.80 7.57
C GLU A 82 -12.01 -6.83 6.34
N TYR A 83 -12.45 -7.49 5.27
CA TYR A 83 -11.78 -7.38 3.97
C TYR A 83 -11.98 -5.97 3.40
N THR A 84 -10.90 -5.37 2.88
CA THR A 84 -10.99 -4.11 2.14
C THR A 84 -10.80 -4.41 0.66
N LEU A 85 -11.82 -4.11 -0.15
CA LEU A 85 -11.77 -4.30 -1.62
C LEU A 85 -10.57 -3.56 -2.22
N PRO A 86 -9.86 -4.16 -3.20
CA PRO A 86 -8.64 -3.59 -3.77
C PRO A 86 -8.88 -2.29 -4.54
N CYS A 87 -10.10 -2.00 -5.00
CA CYS A 87 -10.39 -0.73 -5.69
C CYS A 87 -10.11 0.48 -4.80
N TYR A 88 -10.32 0.35 -3.48
CA TYR A 88 -10.03 1.42 -2.52
C TYR A 88 -8.54 1.73 -2.38
N PRO A 89 -7.66 0.80 -1.99
CA PRO A 89 -6.23 1.10 -1.93
C PRO A 89 -5.66 1.41 -3.32
N PHE A 90 -6.14 0.80 -4.40
CA PHE A 90 -5.65 1.10 -5.76
C PHE A 90 -5.85 2.57 -6.12
N TYR A 91 -7.05 3.10 -5.86
CA TYR A 91 -7.35 4.51 -6.12
C TYR A 91 -6.76 5.45 -5.07
N HIS A 92 -6.97 5.18 -3.78
CA HIS A 92 -6.57 6.12 -2.72
C HIS A 92 -5.06 6.09 -2.42
N MET A 93 -4.28 5.16 -2.97
CA MET A 93 -2.82 5.20 -2.81
C MET A 93 -2.18 6.40 -3.50
N GLN A 94 -2.88 7.06 -4.45
CA GLN A 94 -2.44 8.32 -5.06
C GLN A 94 -2.20 9.47 -4.06
N THR A 95 -2.65 9.33 -2.80
CA THR A 95 -2.26 10.25 -1.72
C THR A 95 -0.81 10.03 -1.23
N SER A 96 -0.04 9.21 -1.92
CA SER A 96 1.37 8.94 -1.65
C SER A 96 2.14 9.17 -2.94
N ASP A 97 3.16 10.03 -2.86
CA ASP A 97 3.84 10.60 -4.03
C ASP A 97 4.48 9.55 -4.96
N PHE A 98 4.70 8.33 -4.46
CA PHE A 98 5.27 7.24 -5.23
C PHE A 98 4.25 6.45 -6.08
N TRP A 99 2.94 6.72 -5.98
CA TRP A 99 1.89 5.97 -6.68
C TRP A 99 1.06 6.87 -7.58
N ASN A 100 0.97 6.52 -8.86
CA ASN A 100 0.31 7.31 -9.88
C ASN A 100 -0.71 6.46 -10.64
N LEU A 101 -1.73 7.13 -11.18
CA LEU A 101 -2.76 6.52 -12.02
C LEU A 101 -2.67 7.11 -13.43
N SER A 102 -2.58 6.24 -14.44
CA SER A 102 -2.74 6.63 -15.85
C SER A 102 -4.23 6.69 -16.18
N ILE A 103 -4.70 7.80 -16.74
CA ILE A 103 -6.08 7.95 -17.17
C ILE A 103 -6.32 7.20 -18.49
N LEU A 104 -7.46 6.53 -18.61
CA LEU A 104 -7.79 5.67 -19.75
C LEU A 104 -7.95 6.48 -21.04
N THR A 105 -8.64 7.61 -20.96
CA THR A 105 -8.86 8.50 -22.10
C THR A 105 -8.81 9.96 -21.65
N PRO A 106 -8.64 10.92 -22.58
CA PRO A 106 -8.77 12.34 -22.27
C PRO A 106 -10.13 12.76 -21.70
N HIS A 107 -11.19 11.95 -21.90
CA HIS A 107 -12.55 12.20 -21.41
C HIS A 107 -12.86 11.49 -20.09
N SER A 108 -11.92 10.71 -19.56
CA SER A 108 -12.10 9.98 -18.31
C SER A 108 -12.21 10.91 -17.11
N GLU A 109 -13.05 10.55 -16.15
CA GLU A 109 -13.12 11.23 -14.86
C GLU A 109 -11.80 11.02 -14.11
N THR A 110 -11.21 12.11 -13.62
CA THR A 110 -9.90 12.07 -12.96
C THR A 110 -10.00 11.89 -11.44
N LYS A 111 -11.19 12.11 -10.86
CA LYS A 111 -11.41 12.09 -9.41
C LYS A 111 -12.79 11.55 -9.04
N THR A 112 -12.82 10.77 -7.97
CA THR A 112 -14.02 10.33 -7.26
C THR A 112 -13.73 10.25 -5.75
N VAL A 113 -14.77 10.39 -4.92
CA VAL A 113 -14.68 10.18 -3.47
C VAL A 113 -14.86 8.70 -3.11
N SER A 114 -15.59 7.95 -3.95
CA SER A 114 -15.96 6.55 -3.69
C SER A 114 -15.66 5.68 -4.92
N PRO A 115 -14.40 5.23 -5.08
CA PRO A 115 -14.01 4.44 -6.24
C PRO A 115 -14.70 3.07 -6.24
N SER A 116 -15.46 2.79 -7.31
CA SER A 116 -16.00 1.46 -7.59
C SER A 116 -15.14 0.75 -8.64
N ILE A 117 -15.29 -0.57 -8.76
CA ILE A 117 -14.62 -1.36 -9.81
C ILE A 117 -15.02 -0.85 -11.21
N ALA A 118 -16.30 -0.56 -11.41
CA ALA A 118 -16.80 -0.01 -12.66
C ALA A 118 -16.19 1.37 -12.98
N TRP A 119 -16.07 2.23 -11.96
CA TRP A 119 -15.44 3.53 -12.13
C TRP A 119 -13.97 3.39 -12.53
N LEU A 120 -13.21 2.49 -11.89
CA LEU A 120 -11.82 2.25 -12.28
C LEU A 120 -11.71 1.79 -13.74
N LYS A 121 -12.49 0.77 -14.14
CA LYS A 121 -12.49 0.24 -15.51
C LYS A 121 -12.81 1.28 -16.58
N ASN A 122 -13.66 2.25 -16.25
CA ASN A 122 -14.07 3.28 -17.22
C ASN A 122 -13.10 4.46 -17.29
N ASN A 123 -12.22 4.64 -16.30
CA ASN A 123 -11.48 5.89 -16.15
C ASN A 123 -9.96 5.73 -16.01
N ILE A 124 -9.50 4.58 -15.55
CA ILE A 124 -8.09 4.33 -15.24
C ILE A 124 -7.58 3.22 -16.15
N GLU A 125 -6.51 3.51 -16.88
CA GLU A 125 -5.84 2.51 -17.71
C GLU A 125 -5.01 1.57 -16.86
N TYR A 126 -4.16 2.13 -15.99
CA TYR A 126 -3.25 1.37 -15.12
C TYR A 126 -2.71 2.26 -13.99
N ALA A 127 -2.14 1.64 -12.97
CA ALA A 127 -1.30 2.34 -12.00
C ALA A 127 0.19 2.15 -12.32
N TYR A 128 1.03 3.07 -11.86
CA TYR A 128 2.48 2.96 -11.96
C TYR A 128 3.15 3.63 -10.76
N LEU A 129 4.36 3.16 -10.43
CA LEU A 129 5.17 3.75 -9.37
C LEU A 129 5.98 4.93 -9.91
N ASP A 130 6.42 5.82 -9.03
CA ASP A 130 7.51 6.74 -9.36
C ASP A 130 8.72 5.96 -9.92
N HIS A 131 9.38 6.52 -10.94
CA HIS A 131 10.41 5.82 -11.71
C HIS A 131 11.61 5.39 -10.86
N ALA A 132 12.03 6.23 -9.92
CA ALA A 132 13.14 5.90 -9.04
C ALA A 132 12.76 4.80 -8.05
N PHE A 133 11.50 4.73 -7.61
CA PHE A 133 11.02 3.64 -6.78
C PHE A 133 10.94 2.32 -7.56
N TRP A 134 10.37 2.36 -8.76
CA TRP A 134 10.30 1.20 -9.66
C TRP A 134 11.68 0.62 -9.94
N ASN A 135 12.65 1.47 -10.30
CA ASN A 135 14.02 1.05 -10.59
C ASN A 135 14.69 0.41 -9.37
N MET A 136 14.45 0.94 -8.17
CA MET A 136 14.96 0.36 -6.93
C MET A 136 14.36 -1.02 -6.67
N LEU A 137 13.06 -1.22 -6.91
CA LEU A 137 12.40 -2.51 -6.74
C LEU A 137 12.81 -3.55 -7.78
N GLN A 138 13.60 -3.21 -8.81
CA GLN A 138 14.20 -4.24 -9.67
C GLN A 138 15.34 -4.98 -8.95
N GLN A 139 15.95 -4.35 -7.95
CA GLN A 139 16.98 -4.97 -7.12
C GLN A 139 16.34 -5.84 -6.04
N SER A 140 16.64 -7.15 -6.04
CA SER A 140 16.03 -8.13 -5.13
C SER A 140 16.27 -7.80 -3.66
N GLU A 141 17.48 -7.34 -3.32
CA GLU A 141 17.83 -6.88 -1.98
C GLU A 141 16.88 -5.77 -1.49
N TYR A 142 16.67 -4.74 -2.31
CA TYR A 142 15.82 -3.60 -1.95
C TYR A 142 14.34 -3.97 -1.92
N ARG A 143 13.86 -4.88 -2.79
CA ARG A 143 12.49 -5.43 -2.65
C ARG A 143 12.28 -6.06 -1.30
N LYS A 144 13.21 -6.91 -0.87
CA LYS A 144 13.13 -7.60 0.43
C LYS A 144 13.15 -6.60 1.58
N ARG A 145 14.08 -5.63 1.55
CA ARG A 145 14.18 -4.57 2.57
C ARG A 145 12.88 -3.76 2.68
N VAL A 146 12.28 -3.37 1.55
CA VAL A 146 11.01 -2.61 1.53
C VAL A 146 9.85 -3.47 2.06
N ALA A 147 9.75 -4.73 1.66
CA ALA A 147 8.71 -5.63 2.14
C ALA A 147 8.79 -5.82 3.67
N GLU A 148 9.99 -6.08 4.19
CA GLU A 148 10.25 -6.18 5.62
C GLU A 148 9.91 -4.88 6.36
N PHE A 149 10.30 -3.74 5.81
CA PHE A 149 9.97 -2.43 6.35
C PHE A 149 8.44 -2.22 6.45
N ILE A 150 7.70 -2.53 5.38
CA ILE A 150 6.23 -2.41 5.37
C ILE A 150 5.61 -3.31 6.45
N VAL A 151 6.02 -4.59 6.51
CA VAL A 151 5.49 -5.53 7.50
C VAL A 151 5.76 -5.06 8.92
N ASN A 152 6.98 -4.63 9.22
CA ASN A 152 7.37 -4.22 10.56
C ASN A 152 6.74 -2.88 10.98
N THR A 153 6.56 -1.93 10.06
CA THR A 153 6.13 -0.57 10.41
C THR A 153 4.64 -0.28 10.17
N LYS A 154 3.96 -1.07 9.32
CA LYS A 154 2.55 -0.87 8.96
C LYS A 154 1.64 -2.04 9.30
N ILE A 155 2.12 -3.27 9.19
CA ILE A 155 1.29 -4.46 9.46
C ILE A 155 1.32 -4.81 10.96
N LYS A 156 2.50 -5.07 11.52
CA LYS A 156 2.64 -5.48 12.94
C LYS A 156 2.21 -4.40 13.93
N THR A 157 2.31 -3.14 13.55
CA THR A 157 1.94 -1.98 14.38
C THR A 157 0.47 -1.58 14.23
N ALA A 158 -0.32 -2.26 13.40
CA ALA A 158 -1.72 -1.89 13.12
C ALA A 158 -2.60 -1.85 14.38
N THR A 159 -2.26 -2.64 15.40
CA THR A 159 -2.99 -2.73 16.69
C THR A 159 -2.40 -1.86 17.80
N ALA A 160 -1.33 -1.07 17.55
CA ALA A 160 -0.67 -0.30 18.61
C ALA A 160 -1.64 0.69 19.29
N ASN A 161 -2.47 1.38 18.50
CA ASN A 161 -3.41 2.36 19.02
C ASN A 161 -4.60 1.72 19.76
N SER A 162 -5.09 0.56 19.31
CA SER A 162 -6.20 -0.13 19.99
C SER A 162 -5.80 -0.58 21.39
N ARG A 163 -4.57 -1.08 21.54
CA ARG A 163 -3.99 -1.43 22.85
C ARG A 163 -3.86 -0.21 23.77
N SER A 164 -3.48 0.95 23.23
CA SER A 164 -3.38 2.19 24.01
C SER A 164 -4.74 2.63 24.56
N LEU A 165 -5.79 2.61 23.73
CA LEU A 165 -7.16 2.99 24.15
C LEU A 165 -7.70 2.03 25.23
N LEU A 166 -7.46 0.72 25.08
CA LEU A 166 -7.84 -0.27 26.08
C LEU A 166 -7.14 0.00 27.42
N ARG A 167 -5.83 0.31 27.42
CA ARG A 167 -5.09 0.64 28.63
C ARG A 167 -5.62 1.90 29.31
N MET A 168 -5.95 2.93 28.55
CA MET A 168 -6.56 4.16 29.10
C MET A 168 -7.93 3.87 29.72
N PHE A 169 -8.77 3.08 29.06
CA PHE A 169 -10.09 2.72 29.55
C PHE A 169 -10.03 1.87 30.83
N LEU A 170 -9.15 0.85 30.86
CA LEU A 170 -8.92 0.03 32.07
C LEU A 170 -8.34 0.85 33.23
N GLY A 171 -7.43 1.79 32.96
CA GLY A 171 -6.91 2.69 33.97
C GLY A 171 -7.98 3.59 34.59
N TRP A 172 -8.95 4.05 33.81
CA TRP A 172 -10.11 4.81 34.31
C TRP A 172 -11.04 3.94 35.17
N LEU A 173 -11.35 2.72 34.73
CA LEU A 173 -12.18 1.76 35.49
C LEU A 173 -11.60 1.39 36.86
N LEU A 174 -10.28 1.31 36.98
CA LEU A 174 -9.61 1.00 38.26
C LEU A 174 -9.48 2.22 39.19
N ALA A 175 -9.75 3.42 38.68
CA ALA A 175 -9.64 4.68 39.41
C ALA A 175 -10.98 5.22 39.92
N VAL A 176 -12.09 4.50 39.68
CA VAL A 176 -13.46 4.77 40.15
C VAL A 176 -13.89 3.65 41.07
#